data_AF-A0AAF0W0G5-F1
#
_entry.id   AF-A0AAF0W0G5-F1
#
_cell.length_a   1.000
_cell.length_b   1.000
_cell.length_c   1.000
_cell.angle_alpha   90.00
_cell.angle_beta   90.00
_cell.angle_gamma   90.00
#
_symmetry.space_group_name_H-M   'P 1'
#
loop_
_entity.id
_entity.type
_entity.pdbx_description
1 polymer ?
#
loop_
_entity_poly.entity_id
_entity_poly.type
_entity_poly.pdbx_seq_one_letter_code
_entity_poly.pdbx_strand_id
1 'polypeptide(L)' 'MSESALVWPGLPVAQWVETRDTLHLMTQVVGKVRLANTPLMSHRWNVVLYVSARGLTTV' A
#
# COMPACT_ATOMS: atom_id res chain seq x y z
N MET A 1 -24.12 -0.50 30.38
CA MET A 1 -22.94 -0.06 29.61
C MET A 1 -23.03 -0.71 28.25
N SER A 2 -23.39 0.03 27.20
CA SER A 2 -23.46 -0.50 25.84
C SER A 2 -22.03 -0.60 25.30
N GLU A 3 -21.47 -1.80 25.31
CA GLU A 3 -20.21 -2.11 24.66
C GLU A 3 -20.49 -2.18 23.16
N SER A 4 -20.39 -1.04 22.49
CA SER A 4 -20.28 -0.98 21.03
C SER A 4 -18.92 -1.57 20.67
N ALA A 5 -18.79 -2.88 20.73
CA ALA A 5 -17.65 -3.59 20.18
C ALA A 5 -17.44 -3.03 18.77
N LEU A 6 -16.26 -2.48 18.51
CA LEU A 6 -15.92 -1.89 17.21
C LEU A 6 -16.02 -3.01 16.16
N VAL A 7 -17.20 -3.16 15.57
CA VAL A 7 -17.45 -4.08 14.46
C VAL A 7 -16.73 -3.47 13.27
N TRP A 8 -15.49 -3.89 13.07
CA TRP A 8 -14.75 -3.55 11.87
C TRP A 8 -15.58 -3.99 10.66
N PRO A 9 -15.69 -3.15 9.62
CA PRO A 9 -16.34 -3.57 8.39
C PRO A 9 -15.60 -4.79 7.83
N GLY A 10 -16.34 -5.77 7.34
CA GLY A 10 -15.75 -6.88 6.61
C GLY A 10 -14.98 -6.37 5.40
N LEU A 11 -13.81 -6.92 5.13
CA LEU A 11 -13.01 -6.62 3.94
C LEU A 11 -13.18 -7.78 2.94
N PRO A 12 -14.02 -7.66 1.90
CA PRO A 12 -14.40 -8.82 1.12
C PRO A 12 -13.42 -9.07 -0.03
N VAL A 13 -12.22 -9.53 0.33
CA VAL A 13 -11.08 -9.75 -0.58
C VAL A 13 -11.44 -10.59 -1.83
N ALA A 14 -12.27 -11.62 -1.66
CA ALA A 14 -12.66 -12.51 -2.75
C ALA A 14 -13.36 -11.79 -3.92
N GLN A 15 -14.01 -10.65 -3.67
CA GLN A 15 -14.80 -9.91 -4.67
C GLN A 15 -13.93 -9.18 -5.71
N TRP A 16 -12.66 -8.92 -5.40
CA TRP A 16 -11.82 -7.99 -6.17
C TRP A 16 -10.38 -8.48 -6.30
N VAL A 17 -10.17 -9.80 -6.27
CA VAL A 17 -8.85 -10.44 -6.32
C VAL A 17 -8.03 -9.96 -7.53
N GLU A 18 -8.63 -9.94 -8.73
CA GLU A 18 -7.93 -9.52 -9.95
C GLU A 18 -7.49 -8.05 -9.90
N THR A 19 -8.36 -7.18 -9.37
CA THR A 19 -8.04 -5.75 -9.16
C THR A 19 -6.94 -5.58 -8.12
N ARG A 20 -7.02 -6.29 -6.98
CA ARG A 20 -6.01 -6.27 -5.92
C ARG A 20 -4.65 -6.71 -6.47
N ASP A 21 -4.61 -7.79 -7.23
CA ASP A 21 -3.38 -8.36 -7.75
C ASP A 21 -2.73 -7.41 -8.77
N THR A 22 -3.56 -6.83 -9.65
CA THR A 22 -3.09 -5.80 -10.59
C THR A 22 -2.54 -4.58 -9.85
N LEU A 23 -3.27 -4.07 -8.85
CA LEU A 23 -2.82 -2.95 -8.01
C LEU A 23 -1.51 -3.28 -7.30
N HIS A 24 -1.40 -4.48 -6.73
CA HIS A 24 -0.19 -4.94 -6.04
C HIS A 24 1.01 -4.94 -6.99
N LEU A 25 0.88 -5.52 -8.19
CA LEU A 25 1.96 -5.53 -9.18
C LEU A 25 2.35 -4.10 -9.62
N MET A 26 1.37 -3.22 -9.83
CA MET A 26 1.65 -1.81 -10.16
C MET A 26 2.42 -1.11 -9.03
N THR A 27 2.07 -1.35 -7.76
CA THR A 27 2.83 -0.76 -6.63
C THR A 27 4.27 -1.24 -6.58
N GLN A 28 4.56 -2.49 -6.98
CA GLN A 28 5.93 -2.97 -7.09
C GLN A 28 6.72 -2.26 -8.20
N VAL A 29 6.08 -1.99 -9.35
CA VAL A 29 6.72 -1.23 -10.45
C VAL A 29 7.12 0.17 -9.96
N VAL A 30 6.19 0.89 -9.31
CA VAL A 30 6.46 2.22 -8.75
C VAL A 30 7.57 2.16 -7.68
N GLY A 31 7.55 1.15 -6.80
CA GLY A 31 8.58 0.92 -5.80
C GLY A 31 9.98 0.72 -6.41
N LYS A 32 10.08 -0.05 -7.50
CA LYS A 32 11.34 -0.25 -8.23
C LYS A 32 11.85 1.05 -8.86
N VAL A 33 10.96 1.87 -9.43
CA VAL A 33 11.33 3.18 -9.98
C VAL A 33 11.89 4.09 -8.88
N ARG A 34 11.22 4.19 -7.72
CA ARG A 34 11.72 4.98 -6.59
C ARG A 34 13.07 4.44 -6.08
N LEU A 35 13.21 3.12 -5.97
CA LEU A 35 14.47 2.48 -5.55
C LEU A 35 15.65 2.85 -6.45
N ALA A 36 15.43 2.85 -7.77
CA ALA A 36 16.44 3.21 -8.76
C ALA A 36 16.85 4.70 -8.68
N ASN A 37 15.93 5.58 -8.24
CA ASN A 37 16.15 7.02 -8.13
C ASN A 37 16.57 7.49 -6.73
N THR A 38 16.77 6.56 -5.79
CA THR A 38 17.17 6.86 -4.41
C THR A 38 18.67 6.60 -4.22
N PRO A 39 19.40 7.42 -3.44
CA PRO A 39 20.80 7.16 -3.12
C PRO A 39 21.04 5.73 -2.62
N LEU A 40 22.21 5.18 -2.95
CA LEU A 40 22.61 3.87 -2.46
C LEU A 40 22.86 3.95 -0.95
N MET A 41 21.95 3.36 -0.18
CA MET A 41 22.03 3.26 1.26
C MET A 41 22.08 1.79 1.66
N SER A 42 22.71 1.47 2.79
CA SER A 42 22.87 0.10 3.31
C SER A 42 21.55 -0.67 3.43
N HIS A 43 20.45 0.05 3.68
CA HIS A 43 19.11 -0.50 3.73
C HIS A 43 18.19 0.29 2.80
N ARG A 44 17.24 -0.41 2.19
CA ARG A 44 16.28 0.16 1.22
C ARG A 44 14.91 0.47 1.83
N TRP A 45 14.84 0.59 3.14
CA TRP A 45 13.59 0.84 3.88
C TRP A 45 13.01 2.25 3.63
N ASN A 46 13.77 3.15 3.01
CA ASN A 46 13.34 4.47 2.60
C ASN A 46 12.50 4.51 1.31
N VAL A 47 12.21 3.34 0.72
CA VAL A 47 11.45 3.19 -0.52
C VAL A 47 10.02 2.70 -0.22
N VAL A 48 9.30 3.45 0.62
CA VAL A 48 7.89 3.17 0.96
C VAL A 48 6.91 3.99 0.10
N LEU A 49 5.66 3.54 0.09
CA LEU A 49 4.51 4.31 -0.39
C LEU A 49 3.77 4.89 0.82
N TYR A 50 3.53 6.20 0.81
CA TYR A 50 2.78 6.89 1.87
C TYR A 50 1.28 6.91 1.54
N VAL A 51 0.43 6.75 2.56
CA VAL A 51 -1.02 6.85 2.41
C VAL A 51 -1.43 8.32 2.54
N SER A 52 -2.26 8.77 1.61
CA SER A 52 -2.91 10.07 1.60
C SER A 52 -4.43 9.88 1.46
N ALA A 53 -5.19 10.94 1.69
CA ALA A 53 -6.65 10.95 1.45
C ALA A 53 -7.03 10.63 -0.01
N ARG A 54 -6.07 10.68 -0.95
CA ARG A 54 -6.28 10.43 -2.38
C ARG A 54 -5.62 9.14 -2.88
N GLY A 55 -5.08 8.30 -1.99
CA GLY A 55 -4.39 7.06 -2.35
C GLY A 55 -2.92 7.07 -1.92
N LEU A 56 -2.06 6.41 -2.70
CA LEU A 56 -0.66 6.20 -2.37
C LEU A 56 0.26 7.22 -3.05
N THR A 57 1.25 7.74 -2.32
CA THR A 57 2.22 8.73 -2.82
C THR A 57 3.67 8.36 -2.48
N THR A 58 4.62 8.90 -3.24
CA THR A 58 6.07 8.79 -3.02
C THR A 58 6.72 10.14 -2.69
N VAL A 59 5.94 11.21 -2.59
CA VAL A 59 6.44 12.52 -2.16
C VAL A 59 6.18 12.77 -0.69
#